data_AF-A0A3D5P629-F1
#
_entry.id   AF-A0A3D5P629-F1
#
_cell.length_a   1.000
_cell.length_b   1.000
_cell.length_c   1.000
_cell.angle_alpha   90.00
_cell.angle_beta   90.00
_cell.angle_gamma   90.00
#
_symmetry.space_group_name_H-M   'P 1'
#
loop_
_entity.id
_entity.type
_entity.pdbx_description
1 polymer ?
#
loop_
_entity_poly.entity_id
_entity_poly.type
_entity_poly.pdbx_seq_one_letter_code
_entity_poly.pdbx_strand_id
1 'polypeptide(L)'
;ASSVAKLAEKWKVKLALLGRSKLAEWPEGVPLTTDPVQITGALASSAKALGERVDFSAIQKQAQSLAGSAEVRMSLAELDARGIEAIYLTADVTSLEQVEAALDQIRETWGSIDGIVHGAGVLRDKSIADMTPDRVAEVFGPKVGGLGVLLEATQDDAIQLIALFSSIAARAGNAGQVAYAAANEVLNKVAASEAARRGDRCRVRSYNWGPWAGGMVDEALAAHFERQGIALLGVDAGAQFFVDELGLTGVGVERVVLAAPSFPATTQSFTLGGGEGDKKEIGSSDVAGLALRLGEALRPIGTMRAYLEDFVITLPGQEMAAGAHSVDVEPIVAAIPSYRLVFRDNDGAVHHETIVRYSENGAGSPPQVPSGGLEPWPLEVGTAYDTVLGTATDRRAILNLEGLSEEGGMALLRSAASLGWPMKDFVKGFDPAAFEGLLQLAELWTHQKAGAMQRLAGMGQMVVHSLETIPERMRSAFRARKTERGTLFDFIIATEEGDLVAELREVQFDAPGA
;
A
#
# COMPACT_ATOMS: atom_id res chain seq x y z
N ALA A 1 4.65 15.59 15.90
CA ALA A 1 3.82 16.36 16.85
C ALA A 1 2.35 15.90 16.82
N SER A 2 1.65 16.02 15.67
CA SER A 2 0.21 15.73 15.58
C SER A 2 -0.21 14.33 16.05
N SER A 3 0.55 13.28 15.69
CA SER A 3 0.25 11.91 16.12
C SER A 3 0.31 11.71 17.63
N VAL A 4 1.33 12.27 18.29
CA VAL A 4 1.47 12.17 19.77
C VAL A 4 0.47 13.09 20.49
N ALA A 5 0.05 14.20 19.88
CA ALA A 5 -1.02 15.03 20.42
C ALA A 5 -2.35 14.25 20.48
N LYS A 6 -2.76 13.60 19.38
CA LYS A 6 -3.99 12.78 19.36
C LYS A 6 -3.89 11.57 20.32
N LEU A 7 -2.71 10.98 20.46
CA LEU A 7 -2.44 9.92 21.45
C LEU A 7 -2.74 10.43 22.87
N ALA A 8 -2.19 11.59 23.23
CA ALA A 8 -2.44 12.24 24.52
C ALA A 8 -3.92 12.60 24.71
N GLU A 9 -4.61 13.07 23.67
CA GLU A 9 -6.03 13.38 23.74
C GLU A 9 -6.89 12.14 24.01
N LYS A 10 -6.62 11.02 23.33
CA LYS A 10 -7.40 9.77 23.43
C LYS A 10 -7.16 9.04 24.75
N TRP A 11 -5.91 8.92 25.18
CA TRP A 11 -5.55 8.12 26.37
C TRP A 11 -5.16 8.95 27.60
N LYS A 12 -5.24 10.28 27.52
CA LYS A 12 -4.93 11.21 28.62
C LYS A 12 -3.52 11.02 29.18
N VAL A 13 -2.57 10.76 28.29
CA VAL A 13 -1.15 10.63 28.65
C VAL A 13 -0.44 11.98 28.63
N LYS A 14 0.58 12.12 29.48
CA LYS A 14 1.52 13.25 29.47
C LYS A 14 2.61 13.01 28.42
N LEU A 15 3.19 14.08 27.88
CA LEU A 15 4.20 13.97 26.82
C LEU A 15 5.55 14.56 27.26
N ALA A 16 6.59 13.73 27.28
CA ALA A 16 7.96 14.20 27.35
C ALA A 16 8.61 14.16 25.96
N LEU A 17 9.01 15.33 25.46
CA LEU A 17 9.62 15.49 24.15
C LEU A 17 11.14 15.61 24.31
N LEU A 18 11.90 14.72 23.68
CA LEU A 18 13.35 14.76 23.66
C LEU A 18 13.87 15.32 22.34
N GLY A 19 14.81 16.26 22.40
CA GLY A 19 15.44 16.83 21.21
C GLY A 19 16.73 17.57 21.51
N ARG A 20 17.49 17.94 20.47
CA ARG A 20 18.80 18.60 20.62
C ARG A 20 18.72 20.13 20.65
N SER A 21 17.59 20.71 20.25
CA SER A 21 17.41 22.16 20.21
C SER A 21 17.42 22.71 21.62
N LYS A 22 18.29 23.70 21.89
CA LYS A 22 18.31 24.42 23.16
C LYS A 22 17.20 25.47 23.16
N LEU A 23 16.34 25.45 24.17
CA LEU A 23 15.30 26.46 24.35
C LEU A 23 15.90 27.69 25.06
N ALA A 24 16.34 28.68 24.28
CA ALA A 24 16.69 30.00 24.82
C ALA A 24 15.41 30.76 25.21
N GLU A 25 15.50 31.66 26.20
CA GLU A 25 14.38 32.51 26.62
C GLU A 25 13.83 33.31 25.44
N TRP A 26 12.50 33.35 25.29
CA TRP A 26 11.85 34.05 24.18
C TRP A 26 11.58 35.50 24.56
N PRO A 27 12.16 36.50 23.86
CA PRO A 27 12.01 37.90 24.26
C PRO A 27 10.58 38.40 24.16
N GLU A 28 10.16 39.24 25.10
CA GLU A 28 8.84 39.87 25.10
C GLU A 28 8.65 40.74 23.84
N GLY A 29 7.44 40.71 23.25
CA GLY A 29 7.10 41.48 22.06
C GLY A 29 7.65 40.94 20.74
N VAL A 30 8.44 39.85 20.75
CA VAL A 30 8.90 39.18 19.53
C VAL A 30 7.89 38.11 19.10
N PRO A 31 7.37 38.15 17.85
CA PRO A 31 6.41 37.16 17.38
C PRO A 31 7.03 35.76 17.38
N LEU A 32 6.28 34.76 17.83
CA LEU A 32 6.70 33.36 17.77
C LEU A 32 6.56 32.85 16.33
N THR A 33 7.68 32.82 15.60
CA THR A 33 7.76 32.47 14.18
C THR A 33 9.07 31.75 13.89
N THR A 34 9.10 30.96 12.82
CA THR A 34 10.33 30.32 12.32
C THR A 34 11.10 31.22 11.35
N ASP A 35 10.53 32.35 10.93
CA ASP A 35 11.16 33.30 10.00
C ASP A 35 12.21 34.19 10.71
N PRO A 36 13.51 33.99 10.45
CA PRO A 36 14.56 34.78 11.10
C PRO A 36 14.49 36.27 10.75
N VAL A 37 13.90 36.64 9.61
CA VAL A 37 13.76 38.04 9.17
C VAL A 37 12.74 38.77 10.03
N GLN A 38 11.60 38.13 10.30
CA GLN A 38 10.57 38.67 11.20
C GLN A 38 11.11 38.83 12.62
N ILE A 39 11.84 37.83 13.12
CA ILE A 39 12.47 37.89 14.45
C ILE A 39 13.50 39.03 14.51
N THR A 40 14.36 39.14 13.50
CA THR A 40 15.36 40.22 13.38
C THR A 40 14.70 41.59 13.41
N GLY A 41 13.61 41.78 12.64
CA GLY A 41 12.87 43.03 12.59
C GLY A 41 12.24 43.42 13.93
N ALA A 42 11.67 42.46 14.64
CA ALA A 42 11.06 42.67 15.96
C ALA A 42 12.11 43.02 17.02
N LEU A 43 13.22 42.26 17.07
CA LEU A 43 14.35 42.53 17.97
C LEU A 43 14.95 43.92 17.73
N ALA A 44 15.19 44.29 16.47
CA ALA A 44 15.73 45.60 16.12
C ALA A 44 14.76 46.74 16.47
N SER A 45 13.46 46.51 16.33
CA SER A 45 12.42 47.49 16.71
C SER A 45 12.35 47.68 18.23
N SER A 46 12.43 46.59 19.00
CA SER A 46 12.47 46.63 20.46
C SER A 46 13.70 47.38 20.99
N ALA A 47 14.89 47.05 20.48
CA ALA A 47 16.13 47.73 20.86
C ALA A 47 16.07 49.23 20.60
N LYS A 48 15.51 49.67 19.46
CA LYS A 48 15.30 51.09 19.16
C LYS A 48 14.31 51.76 20.12
N ALA A 49 13.21 51.08 20.46
CA ALA A 49 12.19 51.62 21.37
C ALA A 49 12.75 51.83 22.80
N LEU A 50 13.67 50.96 23.23
CA LEU A 50 14.35 51.04 24.53
C LEU A 50 15.55 52.01 24.54
N GLY A 51 15.89 52.62 23.40
CA GLY A 51 17.06 53.50 23.27
C GLY A 51 18.40 52.76 23.32
N GLU A 52 18.41 51.45 23.10
CA GLU A 52 19.60 50.61 23.08
C GLU A 52 20.36 50.72 21.75
N ARG A 53 21.66 50.42 21.80
CA ARG A 53 22.49 50.38 20.59
C ARG A 53 22.14 49.14 19.76
N VAL A 54 21.70 49.36 18.52
CA VAL A 54 21.39 48.27 17.59
C VAL A 54 22.68 47.67 17.01
N ASP A 55 23.03 46.46 17.45
CA ASP A 55 24.03 45.61 16.80
C ASP A 55 23.32 44.55 15.92
N PHE A 56 23.29 44.81 14.61
CA PHE A 56 22.60 43.93 13.66
C PHE A 56 23.21 42.53 13.57
N SER A 57 24.52 42.38 13.77
CA SER A 57 25.18 41.07 13.72
C SER A 57 24.77 40.21 14.91
N ALA A 58 24.74 40.82 16.11
CA ALA A 58 24.27 40.16 17.32
C ALA A 58 22.78 39.78 17.21
N ILE A 59 21.94 40.69 16.70
CA ILE A 59 20.51 40.45 16.50
C ILE A 59 20.29 39.31 15.50
N GLN A 60 20.99 39.27 14.38
CA GLN A 60 20.85 38.19 13.40
C GLN A 60 21.23 36.82 13.98
N LYS A 61 22.32 36.77 14.76
CA LYS A 61 22.75 35.54 15.43
C LYS A 61 21.71 35.08 16.46
N GLN A 62 21.15 36.02 17.23
CA GLN A 62 20.07 35.72 18.18
C GLN A 62 18.81 35.25 17.45
N ALA A 63 18.42 35.91 16.37
CA ALA A 63 17.26 35.55 15.56
C ALA A 63 17.38 34.14 14.97
N GLN A 64 18.56 33.77 14.46
CA GLN A 64 18.84 32.41 13.98
C GLN A 64 18.72 31.37 15.10
N SER A 65 19.23 31.68 16.29
CA SER A 65 19.09 30.80 17.45
C SER A 65 17.63 30.64 17.90
N LEU A 66 16.85 31.73 17.91
CA LEU A 66 15.44 31.71 18.27
C LEU A 66 14.63 30.92 17.23
N ALA A 67 14.82 31.19 15.94
CA ALA A 67 14.18 30.46 14.85
C ALA A 67 14.40 28.94 14.96
N GLY A 68 15.61 28.49 15.30
CA GLY A 68 15.93 27.07 15.50
C GLY A 68 15.23 26.40 16.70
N SER A 69 14.64 27.19 17.61
CA SER A 69 13.85 26.71 18.75
C SER A 69 12.35 27.00 18.63
N ALA A 70 11.95 27.78 17.63
CA ALA A 70 10.59 28.27 17.46
C ALA A 70 9.60 27.12 17.23
N GLU A 71 9.94 26.14 16.39
CA GLU A 71 9.08 24.98 16.12
C GLU A 71 8.76 24.17 17.38
N VAL A 72 9.73 24.00 18.27
CA VAL A 72 9.54 23.31 19.55
C VAL A 72 8.57 24.11 20.43
N ARG A 73 8.77 25.43 20.52
CA ARG A 73 7.89 26.31 21.31
C ARG A 73 6.47 26.38 20.75
N MET A 74 6.32 26.46 19.44
CA MET A 74 5.03 26.43 18.76
C MET A 74 4.32 25.09 19.02
N SER A 75 5.04 23.97 18.94
CA SER A 75 4.49 22.65 19.25
C SER A 75 4.05 22.55 20.72
N LEU A 76 4.85 23.05 21.66
CA LEU A 76 4.49 23.07 23.07
C LEU A 76 3.26 23.96 23.34
N ALA A 77 3.18 25.14 22.72
CA ALA A 77 2.02 26.03 22.84
C ALA A 77 0.75 25.40 22.23
N GLU A 78 0.88 24.65 21.12
CA GLU A 78 -0.23 23.90 20.53
C GLU A 78 -0.72 22.77 21.44
N LEU A 79 0.20 22.05 22.10
CA LEU A 79 -0.14 21.01 23.08
C LEU A 79 -0.84 21.62 24.31
N ASP A 80 -0.31 22.72 24.85
CA ASP A 80 -0.89 23.44 25.98
C ASP A 80 -2.30 23.98 25.66
N ALA A 81 -2.50 24.56 24.47
CA ALA A 81 -3.80 25.03 24.00
C ALA A 81 -4.84 23.90 23.88
N ARG A 82 -4.40 22.65 23.73
CA ARG A 82 -5.24 21.44 23.71
C ARG A 82 -5.42 20.81 25.10
N GLY A 83 -4.85 21.41 26.14
CA GLY A 83 -4.88 20.90 27.52
C GLY A 83 -4.00 19.68 27.74
N ILE A 84 -2.96 19.50 26.90
CA ILE A 84 -2.02 18.39 27.01
C ILE A 84 -0.81 18.85 27.81
N GLU A 85 -0.56 18.20 28.95
CA GLU A 85 0.63 18.44 29.76
C GLU A 85 1.87 17.87 29.05
N ALA A 86 2.74 18.76 28.58
CA ALA A 86 3.94 18.41 27.84
C ALA A 86 5.18 19.15 28.35
N ILE A 87 6.31 18.44 28.42
CA ILE A 87 7.63 19.01 28.71
C ILE A 87 8.59 18.72 27.57
N TYR A 88 9.54 19.62 27.35
CA TYR A 88 10.64 19.40 26.41
C TYR A 88 11.96 19.35 27.16
N LEU A 89 12.73 18.29 26.94
CA LEU A 89 14.02 18.05 27.56
C LEU A 89 15.09 18.02 26.48
N THR A 90 16.16 18.80 26.68
CA THR A 90 17.26 18.85 25.73
C THR A 90 18.18 17.65 25.94
N ALA A 91 18.16 16.70 25.01
CA ALA A 91 19.01 15.51 25.03
C ALA A 91 19.32 15.05 23.60
N ASP A 92 20.56 14.68 23.34
CA ASP A 92 20.90 13.88 22.17
C ASP A 92 20.49 12.43 22.42
N VAL A 93 19.51 11.93 21.65
CA VAL A 93 18.99 10.56 21.79
C VAL A 93 20.07 9.49 21.59
N THR A 94 21.21 9.82 20.98
CA THR A 94 22.34 8.90 20.80
C THR A 94 23.28 8.85 22.01
N SER A 95 23.08 9.71 23.02
CA SER A 95 23.86 9.78 24.25
C SER A 95 23.07 9.17 25.40
N LEU A 96 23.50 7.99 25.87
CA LEU A 96 22.87 7.29 27.00
C LEU A 96 22.78 8.18 28.24
N GLU A 97 23.90 8.82 28.62
CA GLU A 97 23.97 9.72 29.77
C GLU A 97 22.93 10.86 29.70
N GLN A 98 22.78 11.52 28.54
CA GLN A 98 21.80 12.61 28.38
C GLN A 98 20.37 12.10 28.40
N VAL A 99 20.11 10.93 27.83
CA VAL A 99 18.78 10.31 27.84
C VAL A 99 18.43 9.90 29.26
N GLU A 100 19.30 9.20 29.98
CA GLU A 100 19.09 8.81 31.38
C GLU A 100 18.80 10.03 32.26
N ALA A 101 19.62 11.07 32.17
CA ALA A 101 19.40 12.31 32.93
C ALA A 101 18.05 12.99 32.62
N ALA A 102 17.56 12.89 31.38
CA ALA A 102 16.25 13.39 31.01
C ALA A 102 15.11 12.48 31.52
N LEU A 103 15.28 11.16 31.43
CA LEU A 103 14.31 10.19 31.94
C LEU A 103 14.17 10.26 33.46
N ASP A 104 15.26 10.50 34.19
CA ASP A 104 15.22 10.66 35.64
C ASP A 104 14.42 11.90 36.05
N GLN A 105 14.56 13.02 35.33
CA GLN A 105 13.71 14.20 35.56
C GLN A 105 12.22 13.90 35.32
N ILE A 106 11.89 13.08 34.31
CA ILE A 106 10.52 12.63 34.07
C ILE A 106 10.04 11.76 35.24
N ARG A 107 10.88 10.82 35.70
CA ARG A 107 10.56 9.93 36.82
C ARG A 107 10.31 10.68 38.13
N GLU A 108 11.13 11.68 38.41
CA GLU A 108 10.96 12.57 39.57
C GLU A 108 9.68 13.41 39.50
N THR A 109 9.30 13.87 38.29
CA THR A 109 8.17 14.80 38.12
C THR A 109 6.83 14.08 37.96
N TRP A 110 6.81 12.98 37.21
CA TRP A 110 5.58 12.30 36.74
C TRP A 110 5.50 10.82 37.10
N GLY A 111 6.59 10.19 37.54
CA GLY A 111 6.63 8.76 37.86
C GLY A 111 7.06 7.88 36.67
N SER A 112 6.55 6.66 36.59
CA SER A 112 7.03 5.67 35.61
C SER A 112 6.86 6.11 34.16
N ILE A 113 7.74 5.60 33.28
CA ILE A 113 7.61 5.78 31.84
C ILE A 113 6.81 4.61 31.28
N ASP A 114 5.65 4.90 30.69
CA ASP A 114 4.75 3.86 30.18
C ASP A 114 4.90 3.58 28.69
N GLY A 115 5.57 4.46 27.93
CA GLY A 115 5.63 4.32 26.48
C GLY A 115 6.75 5.09 25.79
N ILE A 116 7.14 4.58 24.62
CA ILE A 116 8.13 5.18 23.73
C ILE A 116 7.47 5.43 22.37
N VAL A 117 7.57 6.66 21.87
CA VAL A 117 7.29 6.99 20.47
C VAL A 117 8.58 7.49 19.83
N HIS A 118 9.16 6.70 18.93
CA HIS A 118 10.45 7.00 18.32
C HIS A 118 10.27 7.52 16.89
N GLY A 119 10.45 8.84 16.72
CA GLY A 119 10.41 9.52 15.43
C GLY A 119 11.70 10.21 15.03
N ALA A 120 12.79 10.02 15.77
CA ALA A 120 14.06 10.68 15.48
C ALA A 120 14.69 10.13 14.18
N GLY A 121 15.17 11.03 13.33
CA GLY A 121 15.82 10.67 12.08
C GLY A 121 16.22 11.89 11.25
N VAL A 122 17.14 11.68 10.32
CA VAL A 122 17.60 12.68 9.35
C VAL A 122 17.73 12.04 7.97
N LEU A 123 17.60 12.84 6.92
CA LEU A 123 17.84 12.41 5.54
C LEU A 123 19.25 12.83 5.08
N ARG A 124 19.94 11.93 4.38
CA ARG A 124 21.28 12.14 3.80
C ARG A 124 21.38 11.43 2.45
N ASP A 125 20.47 11.81 1.57
CA ASP A 125 20.25 11.08 0.31
C ASP A 125 21.47 11.17 -0.61
N LYS A 126 21.93 9.99 -1.05
CA LYS A 126 23.04 9.78 -1.99
C LYS A 126 22.87 8.48 -2.76
N SER A 127 23.40 8.47 -3.99
CA SER A 127 23.53 7.23 -4.76
C SER A 127 24.34 6.20 -3.96
N ILE A 128 24.17 4.91 -4.26
CA ILE A 128 24.96 3.85 -3.62
C ILE A 128 26.46 4.07 -3.87
N ALA A 129 26.84 4.55 -5.05
CA ALA A 129 28.22 4.81 -5.43
C ALA A 129 28.85 5.97 -4.62
N ASP A 130 28.06 6.95 -4.22
CA ASP A 130 28.53 8.16 -3.51
C ASP A 130 28.27 8.12 -1.99
N MET A 131 27.75 6.99 -1.47
CA MET A 131 27.44 6.85 -0.05
C MET A 131 28.70 6.60 0.76
N THR A 132 28.92 7.39 1.81
CA THR A 132 30.09 7.25 2.70
C THR A 132 29.69 6.66 4.06
N PRO A 133 30.62 5.98 4.77
CA PRO A 133 30.37 5.47 6.11
C PRO A 133 29.88 6.55 7.09
N ASP A 134 30.47 7.76 7.05
CA ASP A 134 30.06 8.87 7.93
C ASP A 134 28.60 9.28 7.69
N ARG A 135 28.16 9.32 6.43
CA ARG A 135 26.76 9.62 6.09
C ARG A 135 25.81 8.51 6.53
N VAL A 136 26.23 7.26 6.42
CA VAL A 136 25.48 6.13 6.97
C VAL A 136 25.34 6.30 8.49
N ALA A 137 26.43 6.62 9.19
CA ALA A 137 26.42 6.85 10.63
C ALA A 137 25.51 8.04 11.03
N GLU A 138 25.49 9.13 10.26
CA GLU A 138 24.58 10.26 10.48
C GLU A 138 23.10 9.87 10.41
N VAL A 139 22.73 8.95 9.52
CA VAL A 139 21.34 8.46 9.37
C VAL A 139 21.02 7.41 10.44
N PHE A 140 21.93 6.47 10.68
CA PHE A 140 21.75 5.38 11.65
C PHE A 140 21.78 5.87 13.09
N GLY A 141 22.59 6.89 13.41
CA GLY A 141 22.77 7.41 14.76
C GLY A 141 21.44 7.72 15.46
N PRO A 142 20.69 8.75 15.04
CA PRO A 142 19.46 9.12 15.72
C PRO A 142 18.36 8.07 15.60
N LYS A 143 18.30 7.33 14.48
CA LYS A 143 17.21 6.40 14.21
C LYS A 143 17.43 5.03 14.86
N VAL A 144 18.55 4.37 14.59
CA VAL A 144 18.87 3.05 15.13
C VAL A 144 19.56 3.16 16.49
N GLY A 145 20.64 3.93 16.58
CA GLY A 145 21.39 4.12 17.82
C GLY A 145 20.52 4.75 18.91
N GLY A 146 19.75 5.78 18.55
CA GLY A 146 18.82 6.44 19.47
C GLY A 146 17.72 5.53 20.02
N LEU A 147 17.17 4.64 19.18
CA LEU A 147 16.22 3.64 19.67
C LEU A 147 16.88 2.66 20.65
N GLY A 148 18.10 2.22 20.34
CA GLY A 148 18.87 1.34 21.23
C GLY A 148 19.06 1.97 22.61
N VAL A 149 19.50 3.23 22.65
CA VAL A 149 19.65 4.00 23.89
C VAL A 149 18.34 4.12 24.67
N LEU A 150 17.23 4.44 24.00
CA LEU A 150 15.92 4.53 24.67
C LEU A 150 15.48 3.18 25.26
N LEU A 151 15.67 2.09 24.53
CA LEU A 151 15.31 0.74 25.01
C LEU A 151 16.18 0.30 26.20
N GLU A 152 17.47 0.67 26.19
CA GLU A 152 18.40 0.42 27.30
C GLU A 152 18.04 1.25 28.53
N ALA A 153 17.83 2.55 28.37
CA ALA A 153 17.53 3.48 29.47
C ALA A 153 16.14 3.25 30.10
N THR A 154 15.25 2.50 29.43
CA THR A 154 13.91 2.15 29.90
C THR A 154 13.73 0.66 30.18
N GLN A 155 14.83 -0.11 30.28
CA GLN A 155 14.76 -1.56 30.46
C GLN A 155 14.02 -1.97 31.76
N ASP A 156 14.12 -1.13 32.79
CA ASP A 156 13.48 -1.35 34.10
C ASP A 156 12.08 -0.69 34.21
N ASP A 157 11.67 0.09 33.22
CA ASP A 157 10.32 0.66 33.17
C ASP A 157 9.30 -0.37 32.65
N ALA A 158 8.08 -0.29 33.17
CA ALA A 158 6.95 -1.13 32.76
C ALA A 158 6.33 -0.64 31.43
N ILE A 159 7.15 -0.54 30.37
CA ILE A 159 6.73 -0.03 29.06
C ILE A 159 5.58 -0.86 28.48
N GLN A 160 4.47 -0.18 28.21
CA GLN A 160 3.23 -0.69 27.65
C GLN A 160 3.07 -0.34 26.16
N LEU A 161 3.83 0.63 25.64
CA LEU A 161 3.78 1.05 24.24
C LEU A 161 5.18 1.29 23.67
N ILE A 162 5.47 0.71 22.51
CA ILE A 162 6.60 1.09 21.65
C ILE A 162 6.08 1.35 20.25
N ALA A 163 6.06 2.60 19.83
CA ALA A 163 5.66 3.02 18.51
C ALA A 163 6.84 3.61 17.73
N LEU A 164 7.23 2.97 16.64
CA LEU A 164 8.36 3.37 15.81
C LEU A 164 7.87 4.00 14.51
N PHE A 165 8.37 5.19 14.18
CA PHE A 165 8.10 5.84 12.91
C PHE A 165 9.18 5.40 11.92
N SER A 166 8.89 4.30 11.25
CA SER A 166 9.63 3.78 10.10
C SER A 166 9.20 4.49 8.81
N SER A 167 9.55 3.95 7.64
CA SER A 167 9.18 4.52 6.34
C SER A 167 8.96 3.43 5.30
N ILE A 168 8.07 3.70 4.34
CA ILE A 168 7.87 2.84 3.15
C ILE A 168 9.17 2.54 2.40
N ALA A 169 10.17 3.43 2.48
CA ALA A 169 11.49 3.22 1.90
C ALA A 169 12.17 1.92 2.39
N ALA A 170 11.87 1.43 3.59
CA ALA A 170 12.36 0.15 4.09
C ALA A 170 11.84 -1.07 3.29
N ARG A 171 10.67 -0.95 2.67
CA ARG A 171 9.97 -2.05 1.98
C ARG A 171 10.03 -1.93 0.47
N ALA A 172 9.80 -0.72 -0.04
CA ALA A 172 9.82 -0.45 -1.46
C ALA A 172 11.21 -0.06 -1.97
N GLY A 173 12.10 0.40 -1.08
CA GLY A 173 13.29 1.15 -1.48
C GLY A 173 12.92 2.55 -1.98
N ASN A 174 13.92 3.43 -2.08
CA ASN A 174 13.79 4.69 -2.81
C ASN A 174 15.16 5.09 -3.35
N ALA A 175 15.19 5.62 -4.57
CA ALA A 175 16.44 6.01 -5.21
C ALA A 175 17.15 7.09 -4.39
N GLY A 176 18.43 6.87 -4.08
CA GLY A 176 19.22 7.77 -3.25
C GLY A 176 19.04 7.58 -1.73
N GLN A 177 18.16 6.69 -1.27
CA GLN A 177 17.83 6.54 0.16
C GLN A 177 18.33 5.23 0.77
N VAL A 178 19.47 4.70 0.31
CA VAL A 178 19.98 3.39 0.76
C VAL A 178 20.17 3.30 2.28
N ALA A 179 20.83 4.29 2.90
CA ALA A 179 21.06 4.31 4.34
C ALA A 179 19.75 4.50 5.12
N TYR A 180 18.84 5.32 4.60
CA TYR A 180 17.55 5.59 5.20
C TYR A 180 16.62 4.37 5.16
N ALA A 181 16.53 3.69 4.01
CA ALA A 181 15.80 2.44 3.86
C ALA A 181 16.32 1.37 4.83
N ALA A 182 17.65 1.19 4.90
CA ALA A 182 18.27 0.23 5.81
C ALA A 182 18.00 0.56 7.30
N ALA A 183 18.15 1.82 7.70
CA ALA A 183 17.89 2.24 9.09
C ALA A 183 16.42 2.02 9.50
N ASN A 184 15.48 2.28 8.60
CA ASN A 184 14.04 2.04 8.84
C ASN A 184 13.71 0.54 8.87
N GLU A 185 14.36 -0.29 8.05
CA GLU A 185 14.17 -1.75 8.13
C GLU A 185 14.73 -2.34 9.44
N VAL A 186 15.82 -1.78 9.97
CA VAL A 186 16.28 -2.14 11.32
C VAL A 186 15.20 -1.85 12.37
N LEU A 187 14.48 -0.72 12.28
CA LEU A 187 13.36 -0.45 13.19
C LEU A 187 12.27 -1.52 13.10
N ASN A 188 11.92 -1.97 11.88
CA ASN A 188 10.94 -3.03 11.68
C ASN A 188 11.37 -4.31 12.41
N LYS A 189 12.63 -4.72 12.26
CA LYS A 189 13.15 -5.94 12.92
C LYS A 189 13.28 -5.80 14.44
N VAL A 190 13.67 -4.62 14.93
CA VAL A 190 13.68 -4.35 16.38
C VAL A 190 12.27 -4.37 16.94
N ALA A 191 11.28 -3.79 16.25
CA ALA A 191 9.88 -3.86 16.68
C ALA A 191 9.37 -5.30 16.75
N ALA A 192 9.64 -6.13 15.74
CA ALA A 192 9.26 -7.54 15.75
C ALA A 192 9.90 -8.30 16.94
N SER A 193 11.17 -8.05 17.22
CA SER A 193 11.90 -8.62 18.37
C SER A 193 11.30 -8.17 19.71
N GLU A 194 11.05 -6.87 19.87
CA GLU A 194 10.47 -6.32 21.09
C GLU A 194 9.03 -6.82 21.33
N ALA A 195 8.24 -6.95 20.26
CA ALA A 195 6.90 -7.53 20.34
C ALA A 195 6.95 -8.97 20.86
N ALA A 196 7.84 -9.80 20.29
CA ALA A 196 8.01 -11.18 20.71
C ALA A 196 8.51 -11.30 22.15
N ARG A 197 9.44 -10.43 22.56
CA ARG A 197 10.04 -10.43 23.91
C ARG A 197 9.04 -9.98 24.99
N ARG A 198 8.22 -8.97 24.70
CA ARG A 198 7.33 -8.35 25.69
C ARG A 198 5.95 -9.01 25.73
N GLY A 199 5.50 -9.61 24.63
CA GLY A 199 4.19 -10.22 24.48
C GLY A 199 3.07 -9.19 24.68
N ASP A 200 1.91 -9.65 25.16
CA ASP A 200 0.71 -8.81 25.32
C ASP A 200 0.84 -7.68 26.33
N ARG A 201 1.93 -7.65 27.13
CA ARG A 201 2.21 -6.59 28.10
C ARG A 201 2.62 -5.28 27.45
N CYS A 202 3.10 -5.31 26.20
CA CYS A 202 3.52 -4.12 25.49
C CYS A 202 3.01 -4.13 24.06
N ARG A 203 2.30 -3.07 23.69
CA ARG A 203 1.90 -2.81 22.32
C ARG A 203 3.09 -2.30 21.53
N VAL A 204 3.62 -3.12 20.62
CA VAL A 204 4.73 -2.73 19.74
C VAL A 204 4.24 -2.56 18.31
N ARG A 205 4.56 -1.42 17.70
CA ARG A 205 4.18 -1.07 16.32
C ARG A 205 5.31 -0.36 15.59
N SER A 206 5.56 -0.74 14.33
CA SER A 206 6.44 -0.04 13.41
C SER A 206 5.65 0.43 12.20
N TYR A 207 5.54 1.75 12.05
CA TYR A 207 4.77 2.39 10.99
C TYR A 207 5.69 2.77 9.84
N ASN A 208 5.59 2.05 8.73
CA ASN A 208 6.26 2.32 7.47
C ASN A 208 5.48 3.39 6.70
N TRP A 209 5.62 4.64 7.16
CA TRP A 209 4.91 5.78 6.60
C TRP A 209 5.34 6.10 5.16
N GLY A 210 4.35 6.37 4.31
CA GLY A 210 4.50 7.13 3.07
C GLY A 210 4.76 8.62 3.34
N PRO A 211 4.90 9.43 2.28
CA PRO A 211 5.18 10.85 2.43
C PRO A 211 4.01 11.58 3.06
N TRP A 212 4.28 12.47 4.02
CA TRP A 212 3.28 13.31 4.68
C TRP A 212 3.19 14.66 3.98
N ALA A 213 2.01 15.30 4.02
CA ALA A 213 1.80 16.67 3.56
C ALA A 213 2.35 17.69 4.60
N GLY A 214 3.62 17.53 4.97
CA GLY A 214 4.33 18.35 5.95
C GLY A 214 5.57 17.66 6.52
N GLY A 215 6.32 18.38 7.37
CA GLY A 215 7.53 17.86 8.00
C GLY A 215 8.72 17.78 7.03
N MET A 216 9.22 16.55 6.78
CA MET A 216 10.39 16.32 5.90
C MET A 216 10.11 16.50 4.41
N VAL A 217 8.83 16.67 4.02
CA VAL A 217 8.41 16.89 2.64
C VAL A 217 8.17 18.38 2.42
N ASP A 218 9.04 19.02 1.66
CA ASP A 218 8.85 20.39 1.17
C ASP A 218 7.96 20.42 -0.08
N GLU A 219 7.59 21.61 -0.55
CA GLU A 219 6.73 21.79 -1.74
C GLU A 219 7.33 21.17 -3.01
N ALA A 220 8.66 21.19 -3.18
CA ALA A 220 9.32 20.64 -4.36
C ALA A 220 9.27 19.10 -4.35
N LEU A 221 9.49 18.50 -3.19
CA LEU A 221 9.41 17.06 -2.97
C LEU A 221 7.96 16.56 -3.02
N ALA A 222 7.00 17.33 -2.51
CA ALA A 222 5.56 17.09 -2.66
C ALA A 222 5.19 16.96 -4.14
N ALA A 223 5.55 17.95 -4.97
CA ALA A 223 5.28 17.92 -6.40
C ALA A 223 6.00 16.76 -7.12
N HIS A 224 7.15 16.31 -6.62
CA HIS A 224 7.83 15.12 -7.15
C HIS A 224 7.03 13.84 -6.90
N PHE A 225 6.53 13.63 -5.67
CA PHE A 225 5.69 12.49 -5.33
C PHE A 225 4.38 12.49 -6.12
N GLU A 226 3.73 13.64 -6.27
CA GLU A 226 2.51 13.77 -7.06
C GLU A 226 2.73 13.39 -8.54
N ARG A 227 3.84 13.81 -9.15
CA ARG A 227 4.20 13.39 -10.53
C ARG A 227 4.45 11.89 -10.67
N GLN A 228 4.80 11.21 -9.58
CA GLN A 228 4.99 9.76 -9.52
C GLN A 228 3.68 9.03 -9.16
N GLY A 229 2.56 9.74 -8.97
CA GLY A 229 1.29 9.15 -8.57
C GLY A 229 1.23 8.77 -7.08
N ILE A 230 2.14 9.30 -6.26
CA ILE A 230 2.20 9.03 -4.81
C ILE A 230 1.53 10.21 -4.09
N ALA A 231 0.35 9.98 -3.52
CA ALA A 231 -0.31 11.00 -2.70
C ALA A 231 0.36 11.19 -1.34
N LEU A 232 0.20 12.40 -0.82
CA LEU A 232 0.71 12.80 0.49
C LEU A 232 -0.32 12.52 1.59
N LEU A 233 0.13 11.97 2.72
CA LEU A 233 -0.68 11.75 3.90
C LEU A 233 -1.03 13.10 4.53
N GLY A 234 -2.33 13.43 4.55
CA GLY A 234 -2.82 14.57 5.32
C GLY A 234 -2.42 14.42 6.79
N VAL A 235 -1.85 15.49 7.37
CA VAL A 235 -1.27 15.45 8.72
C VAL A 235 -2.27 14.99 9.78
N ASP A 236 -3.50 15.49 9.73
CA ASP A 236 -4.55 15.09 10.69
C ASP A 236 -4.99 13.63 10.47
N ALA A 237 -5.18 13.22 9.22
CA ALA A 237 -5.60 11.86 8.87
C ALA A 237 -4.53 10.82 9.26
N GLY A 238 -3.26 11.07 8.97
CA GLY A 238 -2.15 10.20 9.39
C GLY A 238 -2.01 10.11 10.91
N ALA A 239 -2.20 11.24 11.61
CA ALA A 239 -2.21 11.27 13.07
C ALA A 239 -3.40 10.51 13.65
N GLN A 240 -4.58 10.59 13.03
CA GLN A 240 -5.77 9.85 13.44
C GLN A 240 -5.57 8.34 13.25
N PHE A 241 -5.05 7.94 12.08
CA PHE A 241 -4.71 6.55 11.79
C PHE A 241 -3.75 5.97 12.84
N PHE A 242 -2.69 6.70 13.19
CA PHE A 242 -1.74 6.27 14.22
C PHE A 242 -2.44 5.88 15.53
N VAL A 243 -3.42 6.66 15.96
CA VAL A 243 -4.13 6.47 17.22
C VAL A 243 -5.22 5.40 17.12
N ASP A 244 -5.83 5.20 15.96
CA ASP A 244 -6.84 4.15 15.78
C ASP A 244 -6.19 2.77 15.63
N GLU A 245 -5.05 2.70 14.94
CA GLU A 245 -4.27 1.47 14.76
C GLU A 245 -3.83 0.88 16.11
N LEU A 246 -3.35 1.72 17.03
CA LEU A 246 -2.93 1.31 18.35
C LEU A 246 -4.06 0.66 19.17
N GLY A 247 -5.33 0.92 18.84
CA GLY A 247 -6.49 0.28 19.48
C GLY A 247 -6.82 -1.12 18.95
N LEU A 248 -6.29 -1.53 17.79
CA LEU A 248 -6.66 -2.78 17.12
C LEU A 248 -5.93 -3.99 17.69
N THR A 249 -6.62 -5.12 17.86
CA THR A 249 -6.02 -6.42 18.25
C THR A 249 -5.86 -7.34 17.04
N GLY A 250 -4.91 -8.29 17.09
CA GLY A 250 -4.71 -9.28 16.01
C GLY A 250 -4.02 -8.76 14.76
N VAL A 251 -3.66 -7.47 14.72
CA VAL A 251 -2.91 -6.86 13.62
C VAL A 251 -1.40 -7.02 13.80
N GLY A 252 -0.68 -7.15 12.68
CA GLY A 252 0.78 -7.32 12.66
C GLY A 252 1.54 -6.14 13.28
N VAL A 253 2.79 -6.42 13.68
CA VAL A 253 3.69 -5.42 14.30
C VAL A 253 4.07 -4.30 13.31
N GLU A 254 4.26 -4.66 12.05
CA GLU A 254 4.72 -3.76 10.99
C GLU A 254 3.51 -3.31 10.15
N ARG A 255 3.31 -2.00 10.02
CA ARG A 255 2.20 -1.40 9.25
C ARG A 255 2.76 -0.58 8.12
N VAL A 256 2.33 -0.83 6.89
CA VAL A 256 2.57 0.10 5.76
C VAL A 256 1.42 1.09 5.73
N VAL A 257 1.72 2.39 5.68
CA VAL A 257 0.69 3.43 5.71
C VAL A 257 0.92 4.42 4.59
N LEU A 258 -0.06 4.56 3.70
CA LEU A 258 0.00 5.42 2.53
C LEU A 258 -1.29 6.24 2.42
N ALA A 259 -1.24 7.40 1.77
CA ALA A 259 -2.41 8.25 1.60
C ALA A 259 -3.28 7.72 0.47
N ALA A 260 -4.57 7.53 0.71
CA ALA A 260 -5.51 7.34 -0.39
C ALA A 260 -5.78 8.70 -1.07
N PRO A 261 -5.74 8.80 -2.42
CA PRO A 261 -5.39 7.73 -3.33
C PRO A 261 -3.86 7.58 -3.43
N SER A 262 -3.25 6.44 -3.07
CA SER A 262 -1.81 6.18 -3.39
C SER A 262 -1.65 5.78 -4.86
N PHE A 263 -2.61 6.27 -5.63
CA PHE A 263 -3.18 5.83 -6.87
C PHE A 263 -2.96 7.02 -7.80
N PRO A 264 -2.53 6.86 -9.07
CA PRO A 264 -2.45 7.98 -9.99
C PRO A 264 -3.72 8.83 -9.94
N ALA A 265 -3.57 10.08 -9.48
CA ALA A 265 -4.64 11.07 -9.39
C ALA A 265 -5.01 11.64 -10.77
N THR A 266 -4.34 11.18 -11.81
CA THR A 266 -4.51 11.57 -13.20
C THR A 266 -4.89 10.37 -14.05
N THR A 267 -5.71 10.61 -15.06
CA THR A 267 -6.01 9.62 -16.09
C THR A 267 -4.72 9.16 -16.76
N GLN A 268 -4.52 7.85 -16.86
CA GLN A 268 -3.43 7.26 -17.62
C GLN A 268 -3.99 6.50 -18.82
N SER A 269 -3.44 6.74 -20.01
CA SER A 269 -3.87 6.07 -21.23
C SER A 269 -2.80 5.09 -21.72
N PHE A 270 -3.23 3.90 -22.13
CA PHE A 270 -2.35 2.84 -22.61
C PHE A 270 -2.86 2.28 -23.92
N THR A 271 -1.96 1.98 -24.85
CA THR A 271 -2.30 1.23 -26.07
C THR A 271 -2.18 -0.26 -25.79
N LEU A 272 -3.29 -0.97 -25.98
CA LEU A 272 -3.33 -2.43 -25.98
C LEU A 272 -2.83 -2.93 -27.35
N GLY A 273 -1.56 -3.31 -27.40
CA GLY A 273 -0.88 -3.88 -28.57
C GLY A 273 0.18 -2.96 -29.20
N GLY A 274 1.40 -3.48 -29.40
CA GLY A 274 2.48 -2.79 -30.14
C GLY A 274 3.82 -2.62 -29.41
N GLY A 275 4.28 -3.59 -28.60
CA GLY A 275 5.66 -3.62 -28.12
C GLY A 275 6.62 -4.16 -29.18
N GLU A 276 7.80 -3.53 -29.36
CA GLU A 276 8.90 -4.05 -30.18
C GLU A 276 9.39 -5.41 -29.65
N GLY A 277 8.75 -6.49 -30.11
CA GLY A 277 9.08 -7.86 -29.72
C GLY A 277 8.06 -8.91 -30.17
N ASP A 278 6.78 -8.55 -30.29
CA ASP A 278 5.72 -9.53 -30.55
C ASP A 278 5.40 -9.66 -32.05
N LYS A 279 6.22 -10.44 -32.74
CA LYS A 279 5.88 -11.08 -34.02
C LYS A 279 5.22 -12.45 -33.84
N LYS A 280 4.30 -12.57 -32.88
CA LYS A 280 3.30 -13.65 -32.90
C LYS A 280 1.94 -13.00 -32.78
N GLU A 281 1.30 -12.86 -33.93
CA GLU A 281 -0.08 -12.41 -34.08
C GLU A 281 -0.95 -13.00 -32.96
N ILE A 282 -1.48 -12.15 -32.08
CA ILE A 282 -2.61 -12.51 -31.23
C ILE A 282 -3.81 -12.60 -32.16
N GLY A 283 -3.90 -13.73 -32.87
CA GLY A 283 -5.07 -14.14 -33.64
C GLY A 283 -6.22 -14.47 -32.70
N SER A 284 -7.41 -14.10 -33.15
CA SER A 284 -8.71 -14.12 -32.48
C SER A 284 -9.04 -15.47 -31.82
N SER A 285 -8.81 -15.56 -30.53
CA SER A 285 -9.71 -16.26 -29.60
C SER A 285 -10.21 -15.18 -28.64
N ASP A 286 -11.50 -14.89 -28.63
CA ASP A 286 -12.09 -13.75 -27.89
C ASP A 286 -11.74 -13.76 -26.39
N VAL A 287 -11.51 -14.97 -25.85
CA VAL A 287 -11.21 -15.25 -24.45
C VAL A 287 -9.76 -14.89 -24.07
N ALA A 288 -8.76 -15.42 -24.77
CA ALA A 288 -7.34 -15.16 -24.42
C ALA A 288 -6.96 -13.69 -24.67
N GLY A 289 -7.56 -13.08 -25.70
CA GLY A 289 -7.42 -11.65 -25.96
C GLY A 289 -7.98 -10.82 -24.80
N LEU A 290 -9.17 -11.17 -24.29
CA LEU A 290 -9.76 -10.53 -23.11
C LEU A 290 -8.85 -10.68 -21.88
N ALA A 291 -8.36 -11.90 -21.59
CA ALA A 291 -7.53 -12.17 -20.43
C ALA A 291 -6.24 -11.32 -20.41
N LEU A 292 -5.55 -11.24 -21.55
CA LEU A 292 -4.34 -10.43 -21.71
C LEU A 292 -4.65 -8.94 -21.62
N ARG A 293 -5.70 -8.45 -22.30
CA ARG A 293 -6.10 -7.03 -22.26
C ARG A 293 -6.49 -6.60 -20.85
N LEU A 294 -7.20 -7.45 -20.12
CA LEU A 294 -7.56 -7.20 -18.73
C LEU A 294 -6.30 -7.16 -17.86
N GLY A 295 -5.37 -8.10 -18.03
CA GLY A 295 -4.09 -8.07 -17.34
C GLY A 295 -3.27 -6.78 -17.60
N GLU A 296 -3.20 -6.34 -18.86
CA GLU A 296 -2.52 -5.10 -19.25
C GLU A 296 -3.22 -3.86 -18.71
N ALA A 297 -4.55 -3.83 -18.75
CA ALA A 297 -5.36 -2.75 -18.18
C ALA A 297 -5.15 -2.61 -16.66
N LEU A 298 -4.84 -3.71 -16.00
CA LEU A 298 -4.62 -3.76 -14.56
C LEU A 298 -3.17 -3.51 -14.15
N ARG A 299 -2.19 -3.62 -15.06
CA ARG A 299 -0.76 -3.35 -14.82
C ARG A 299 -0.49 -2.05 -14.05
N PRO A 300 -1.08 -0.88 -14.38
CA PRO A 300 -0.79 0.38 -13.66
C PRO A 300 -1.15 0.29 -12.18
N ILE A 301 -2.22 -0.45 -11.87
CA ILE A 301 -2.72 -0.69 -10.53
C ILE A 301 -1.83 -1.71 -9.79
N GLY A 302 -1.35 -2.74 -10.51
CA GLY A 302 -0.51 -3.80 -9.96
C GLY A 302 0.93 -3.43 -9.61
N THR A 303 1.43 -2.27 -10.06
CA THR A 303 2.78 -1.78 -9.71
C THR A 303 2.92 -1.29 -8.27
N MET A 304 1.80 -1.17 -7.55
CA MET A 304 1.78 -0.78 -6.15
C MET A 304 2.24 -1.95 -5.27
N ARG A 305 3.44 -1.85 -4.69
CA ARG A 305 3.97 -2.79 -3.68
C ARG A 305 3.26 -2.65 -2.31
N ALA A 306 1.95 -2.41 -2.32
CA ALA A 306 1.11 -2.43 -1.14
C ALA A 306 0.19 -3.64 -1.27
N TYR A 307 0.18 -4.49 -0.24
CA TYR A 307 -0.70 -5.65 -0.17
C TYR A 307 -2.13 -5.14 -0.01
N LEU A 308 -2.95 -5.38 -1.02
CA LEU A 308 -4.35 -4.97 -1.07
C LEU A 308 -5.17 -6.23 -0.81
N GLU A 309 -5.94 -6.26 0.27
CA GLU A 309 -6.56 -7.50 0.76
C GLU A 309 -7.57 -8.07 -0.25
N ASP A 310 -8.36 -7.23 -0.94
CA ASP A 310 -9.32 -7.70 -1.95
C ASP A 310 -9.57 -6.66 -3.06
N PHE A 311 -9.32 -7.05 -4.31
CA PHE A 311 -9.52 -6.21 -5.49
C PHE A 311 -10.71 -6.67 -6.31
N VAL A 312 -11.70 -5.80 -6.53
CA VAL A 312 -12.95 -6.14 -7.25
C VAL A 312 -13.03 -5.42 -8.59
N ILE A 313 -13.30 -6.16 -9.66
CA ILE A 313 -13.61 -5.64 -11.00
C ILE A 313 -15.06 -5.98 -11.34
N THR A 314 -15.80 -5.05 -11.92
CA THR A 314 -17.18 -5.27 -12.37
C THR A 314 -17.29 -4.98 -13.86
N LEU A 315 -17.51 -5.99 -14.70
CA LEU A 315 -17.65 -5.80 -16.15
C LEU A 315 -19.15 -5.75 -16.54
N PRO A 316 -19.64 -4.72 -17.22
CA PRO A 316 -20.95 -4.78 -17.86
C PRO A 316 -20.91 -5.72 -19.08
N GLY A 317 -21.93 -6.55 -19.27
CA GLY A 317 -22.02 -7.52 -20.38
C GLY A 317 -22.06 -6.85 -21.76
N GLN A 318 -20.99 -6.98 -22.52
CA GLN A 318 -20.82 -6.53 -23.92
C GLN A 318 -19.67 -7.33 -24.57
N GLU A 319 -19.78 -7.57 -25.88
CA GLU A 319 -18.72 -8.17 -26.72
C GLU A 319 -17.54 -7.22 -26.91
N MET A 320 -16.31 -7.71 -26.74
CA MET A 320 -15.11 -6.95 -27.10
C MET A 320 -14.82 -7.12 -28.60
N ALA A 321 -14.92 -6.03 -29.37
CA ALA A 321 -14.52 -6.05 -30.77
C ALA A 321 -13.01 -6.40 -30.94
N ALA A 322 -12.67 -7.06 -32.05
CA ALA A 322 -11.30 -7.36 -32.42
C ALA A 322 -10.58 -6.12 -32.99
N GLY A 323 -9.35 -5.83 -32.53
CA GLY A 323 -8.58 -4.65 -32.95
C GLY A 323 -7.49 -4.22 -31.99
N ALA A 324 -6.72 -3.18 -32.37
CA ALA A 324 -5.89 -2.42 -31.44
C ALA A 324 -6.81 -1.47 -30.65
N HIS A 325 -6.57 -1.32 -29.35
CA HIS A 325 -7.43 -0.54 -28.45
C HIS A 325 -6.58 0.35 -27.56
N SER A 326 -7.21 1.34 -26.94
CA SER A 326 -6.64 2.00 -25.77
C SER A 326 -7.46 1.72 -24.51
N VAL A 327 -6.79 1.77 -23.37
CA VAL A 327 -7.42 1.77 -22.05
C VAL A 327 -7.05 3.05 -21.35
N ASP A 328 -8.06 3.82 -20.97
CA ASP A 328 -7.90 4.92 -20.04
C ASP A 328 -8.21 4.41 -18.63
N VAL A 329 -7.27 4.61 -17.71
CA VAL A 329 -7.41 4.33 -16.29
C VAL A 329 -7.70 5.65 -15.60
N GLU A 330 -8.98 5.90 -15.33
CA GLU A 330 -9.46 7.14 -14.75
C GLU A 330 -9.74 6.95 -13.25
N PRO A 331 -9.13 7.73 -12.35
CA PRO A 331 -9.42 7.63 -10.93
C PRO A 331 -10.85 8.12 -10.62
N ILE A 332 -11.55 7.38 -9.77
CA ILE A 332 -12.86 7.78 -9.25
C ILE A 332 -12.65 8.33 -7.84
N VAL A 333 -12.98 9.61 -7.64
CA VAL A 333 -12.96 10.25 -6.32
C VAL A 333 -14.19 9.78 -5.54
N ALA A 334 -14.01 8.81 -4.65
CA ALA A 334 -15.05 8.27 -3.78
C ALA A 334 -14.48 7.88 -2.40
N ALA A 335 -15.35 7.59 -1.43
CA ALA A 335 -14.96 7.16 -0.08
C ALA A 335 -14.11 5.89 -0.08
N ILE A 336 -14.35 5.02 -1.07
CA ILE A 336 -13.54 3.85 -1.37
C ILE A 336 -12.77 4.16 -2.65
N PRO A 337 -11.43 4.05 -2.66
CA PRO A 337 -10.66 4.26 -3.88
C PRO A 337 -11.17 3.33 -5.00
N SER A 338 -11.27 3.85 -6.21
CA SER A 338 -11.78 3.09 -7.36
C SER A 338 -11.21 3.67 -8.65
N TYR A 339 -11.18 2.86 -9.69
CA TYR A 339 -10.80 3.27 -11.04
C TYR A 339 -11.91 2.92 -12.00
N ARG A 340 -12.04 3.74 -13.03
CA ARG A 340 -12.80 3.44 -14.22
C ARG A 340 -11.78 3.06 -15.30
N LEU A 341 -11.89 1.85 -15.83
CA LEU A 341 -11.14 1.43 -17.02
C LEU A 341 -12.05 1.64 -18.23
N VAL A 342 -11.67 2.54 -19.13
CA VAL A 342 -12.43 2.86 -20.34
C VAL A 342 -11.69 2.28 -21.54
N PHE A 343 -12.28 1.30 -22.19
CA PHE A 343 -11.73 0.68 -23.40
C PHE A 343 -12.27 1.38 -24.63
N ARG A 344 -11.35 1.88 -25.47
CA ARG A 344 -11.67 2.57 -26.71
C ARG A 344 -11.14 1.81 -27.92
N ASP A 345 -11.84 1.92 -29.04
CA ASP A 345 -11.30 1.49 -30.33
C ASP A 345 -10.31 2.53 -30.90
N ASN A 346 -9.78 2.25 -32.11
CA ASN A 346 -8.86 3.13 -32.82
C ASN A 346 -9.46 4.49 -33.20
N ASP A 347 -10.79 4.59 -33.30
CA ASP A 347 -11.51 5.82 -33.64
C ASP A 347 -11.89 6.62 -32.37
N GLY A 348 -11.52 6.11 -31.18
CA GLY A 348 -11.76 6.73 -29.88
C GLY A 348 -13.15 6.45 -29.29
N ALA A 349 -13.97 5.63 -29.94
CA ALA A 349 -15.29 5.24 -29.45
C ALA A 349 -15.15 4.29 -28.26
N VAL A 350 -15.90 4.56 -27.19
CA VAL A 350 -15.95 3.69 -26.01
C VAL A 350 -16.84 2.50 -26.32
N HIS A 351 -16.30 1.29 -26.23
CA HIS A 351 -17.07 0.06 -26.39
C HIS A 351 -17.27 -0.68 -25.06
N HIS A 352 -16.38 -0.48 -24.10
CA HIS A 352 -16.48 -1.09 -22.79
C HIS A 352 -15.98 -0.15 -21.70
N GLU A 353 -16.67 -0.14 -20.57
CA GLU A 353 -16.27 0.58 -19.36
C GLU A 353 -16.43 -0.37 -18.18
N THR A 354 -15.43 -0.44 -17.30
CA THR A 354 -15.51 -1.22 -16.06
C THR A 354 -15.05 -0.41 -14.88
N ILE A 355 -15.59 -0.74 -13.71
CA ILE A 355 -15.15 -0.17 -12.45
C ILE A 355 -14.33 -1.21 -11.70
N VAL A 356 -13.17 -0.75 -11.30
CA VAL A 356 -12.27 -1.38 -10.35
C VAL A 356 -12.48 -0.75 -8.98
N ARG A 357 -12.60 -1.56 -7.94
CA ARG A 357 -12.76 -1.11 -6.55
C ARG A 357 -11.79 -1.87 -5.65
N TYR A 358 -11.30 -1.18 -4.63
CA TYR A 358 -10.55 -1.80 -3.54
C TYR A 358 -11.50 -2.04 -2.36
N SER A 359 -11.41 -3.18 -1.69
CA SER A 359 -12.23 -3.45 -0.50
C SER A 359 -11.32 -3.89 0.65
N GLU A 360 -11.46 -3.24 1.81
CA GLU A 360 -10.91 -3.74 3.08
C GLU A 360 -11.84 -4.78 3.73
N ASN A 361 -13.11 -4.87 3.31
CA ASN A 361 -14.09 -5.82 3.84
C ASN A 361 -14.24 -7.08 2.97
N GLY A 362 -13.40 -7.22 1.94
CA GLY A 362 -13.49 -8.26 0.93
C GLY A 362 -14.74 -8.26 0.06
N ALA A 363 -14.81 -9.23 -0.84
CA ALA A 363 -15.95 -9.45 -1.72
C ALA A 363 -17.04 -10.32 -1.05
N GLY A 364 -17.35 -10.09 0.23
CA GLY A 364 -18.20 -11.00 0.99
C GLY A 364 -17.67 -12.44 0.99
N SER A 365 -18.50 -13.42 1.34
CA SER A 365 -18.07 -14.83 1.30
C SER A 365 -17.85 -15.30 -0.15
N PRO A 366 -16.80 -16.11 -0.43
CA PRO A 366 -16.55 -16.69 -1.75
C PRO A 366 -17.76 -17.48 -2.27
N PRO A 367 -17.93 -17.58 -3.60
CA PRO A 367 -19.02 -18.35 -4.17
C PRO A 367 -18.92 -19.82 -3.72
N GLN A 368 -20.07 -20.40 -3.39
CA GLN A 368 -20.14 -21.81 -3.04
C GLN A 368 -19.92 -22.65 -4.30
N VAL A 369 -18.81 -23.37 -4.35
CA VAL A 369 -18.43 -24.29 -5.43
C VAL A 369 -18.40 -25.73 -4.91
N PRO A 370 -18.53 -26.74 -5.78
CA PRO A 370 -18.44 -28.14 -5.37
C PRO A 370 -17.08 -28.47 -4.76
N SER A 371 -17.10 -29.24 -3.66
CA SER A 371 -15.90 -29.75 -2.98
C SER A 371 -15.80 -31.29 -2.96
N GLY A 372 -16.75 -31.98 -3.61
CA GLY A 372 -16.84 -33.44 -3.63
C GLY A 372 -18.07 -33.95 -4.38
N GLY A 373 -18.21 -35.28 -4.52
CA GLY A 373 -19.32 -35.90 -5.25
C GLY A 373 -19.26 -35.71 -6.77
N LEU A 374 -18.06 -35.46 -7.30
CA LEU A 374 -17.82 -35.25 -8.73
C LEU A 374 -17.53 -36.58 -9.43
N GLU A 375 -18.08 -36.73 -10.63
CA GLU A 375 -17.79 -37.84 -11.53
C GLU A 375 -16.53 -37.51 -12.37
N PRO A 376 -15.79 -38.51 -12.86
CA PRO A 376 -14.72 -38.28 -13.81
C PRO A 376 -15.23 -37.58 -15.08
N TRP A 377 -14.39 -36.72 -15.67
CA TRP A 377 -14.70 -36.16 -16.97
C TRP A 377 -14.75 -37.27 -18.04
N PRO A 378 -15.69 -37.21 -19.00
CA PRO A 378 -15.83 -38.23 -20.03
C PRO A 378 -14.76 -38.14 -21.13
N LEU A 379 -13.88 -37.13 -21.06
CA LEU A 379 -12.82 -36.86 -22.02
C LEU A 379 -11.53 -36.55 -21.27
N GLU A 380 -10.40 -37.03 -21.81
CA GLU A 380 -9.07 -36.59 -21.38
C GLU A 380 -8.81 -35.16 -21.86
N VAL A 381 -7.97 -34.41 -21.13
CA VAL A 381 -7.71 -32.99 -21.42
C VAL A 381 -7.17 -32.74 -22.84
N GLY A 382 -6.29 -33.62 -23.33
CA GLY A 382 -5.75 -33.53 -24.69
C GLY A 382 -6.84 -33.65 -25.75
N THR A 383 -7.72 -34.65 -25.59
CA THR A 383 -8.87 -34.85 -26.47
C THR A 383 -9.85 -33.69 -26.39
N ALA A 384 -10.11 -33.15 -25.19
CA ALA A 384 -10.97 -31.97 -25.02
C ALA A 384 -10.44 -30.77 -25.84
N TYR A 385 -9.13 -30.53 -25.83
CA TYR A 385 -8.52 -29.48 -26.66
C TYR A 385 -8.58 -29.78 -28.15
N ASP A 386 -8.28 -31.01 -28.56
CA ASP A 386 -8.17 -31.36 -29.97
C ASP A 386 -9.55 -31.49 -30.66
N THR A 387 -10.62 -31.77 -29.90
CA THR A 387 -11.94 -32.08 -30.46
C THR A 387 -13.05 -31.08 -30.12
N VAL A 388 -12.95 -30.38 -28.98
CA VAL A 388 -14.00 -29.44 -28.52
C VAL A 388 -13.50 -27.99 -28.57
N LEU A 389 -12.41 -27.69 -27.86
CA LEU A 389 -11.96 -26.31 -27.67
C LEU A 389 -11.15 -25.75 -28.86
N GLY A 390 -10.44 -26.60 -29.61
CA GLY A 390 -9.65 -26.18 -30.78
C GLY A 390 -8.50 -25.24 -30.46
N THR A 391 -7.98 -25.26 -29.23
CA THR A 391 -7.02 -24.27 -28.72
C THR A 391 -5.56 -24.61 -29.09
N ALA A 392 -4.80 -23.59 -29.49
CA ALA A 392 -3.36 -23.68 -29.74
C ALA A 392 -2.60 -24.14 -28.48
N THR A 393 -1.52 -24.90 -28.66
CA THR A 393 -0.79 -25.56 -27.55
C THR A 393 -0.23 -24.60 -26.51
N ASP A 394 0.17 -23.40 -26.92
CA ASP A 394 0.67 -22.33 -26.06
C ASP A 394 -0.45 -21.60 -25.28
N ARG A 395 -1.71 -21.97 -25.49
CA ARG A 395 -2.90 -21.43 -24.80
C ARG A 395 -3.72 -22.49 -24.06
N ARG A 396 -3.20 -23.72 -23.94
CA ARG A 396 -3.85 -24.82 -23.22
C ARG A 396 -3.66 -24.67 -21.71
N ALA A 397 -4.52 -23.86 -21.09
CA ALA A 397 -4.44 -23.50 -19.67
C ALA A 397 -4.90 -24.61 -18.71
N ILE A 398 -5.82 -25.49 -19.13
CA ILE A 398 -6.26 -26.64 -18.34
C ILE A 398 -5.14 -27.68 -18.33
N LEU A 399 -4.58 -27.92 -17.15
CA LEU A 399 -3.56 -28.94 -16.93
C LEU A 399 -4.19 -30.32 -16.68
N ASN A 400 -5.23 -30.37 -15.87
CA ASN A 400 -5.93 -31.62 -15.52
C ASN A 400 -7.41 -31.37 -15.25
N LEU A 401 -8.26 -32.31 -15.66
CA LEU A 401 -9.69 -32.30 -15.39
C LEU A 401 -9.96 -33.22 -14.18
N GLU A 402 -10.26 -32.64 -13.01
CA GLU A 402 -10.34 -33.39 -11.75
C GLU A 402 -11.71 -34.03 -11.51
N GLY A 403 -12.80 -33.33 -11.85
CA GLY A 403 -14.15 -33.87 -11.71
C GLY A 403 -15.27 -32.96 -12.22
N LEU A 404 -16.43 -33.55 -12.50
CA LEU A 404 -17.58 -32.92 -13.14
C LEU A 404 -18.90 -33.35 -12.47
N SER A 405 -19.89 -32.45 -12.47
CA SER A 405 -21.28 -32.71 -12.07
C SER A 405 -22.26 -31.88 -12.91
N GLU A 406 -23.57 -32.03 -12.64
CA GLU A 406 -24.63 -31.19 -13.23
C GLU A 406 -24.61 -29.74 -12.74
N GLU A 407 -23.95 -29.44 -11.62
CA GLU A 407 -23.95 -28.09 -11.02
C GLU A 407 -22.56 -27.47 -10.97
N GLY A 408 -21.53 -28.11 -11.54
CA GLY A 408 -20.17 -27.58 -11.48
C GLY A 408 -19.07 -28.61 -11.74
N GLY A 409 -17.82 -28.21 -11.52
CA GLY A 409 -16.66 -29.06 -11.72
C GLY A 409 -15.38 -28.49 -11.12
N MET A 410 -14.31 -29.29 -11.20
CA MET A 410 -12.98 -28.96 -10.70
C MET A 410 -11.91 -29.31 -11.74
N ALA A 411 -10.86 -28.52 -11.78
CA ALA A 411 -9.72 -28.70 -12.66
C ALA A 411 -8.45 -28.04 -12.12
N LEU A 412 -7.30 -28.53 -12.54
CA LEU A 412 -6.00 -27.91 -12.31
C LEU A 412 -5.63 -27.06 -13.52
N LEU A 413 -5.21 -25.82 -13.28
CA LEU A 413 -4.85 -24.83 -14.29
C LEU A 413 -3.35 -24.54 -14.27
N ARG A 414 -2.81 -24.16 -15.42
CA ARG A 414 -1.46 -23.62 -15.60
C ARG A 414 -1.48 -22.12 -15.41
N SER A 415 -0.39 -21.59 -14.85
CA SER A 415 -0.13 -20.16 -14.87
C SER A 415 0.41 -19.70 -16.23
N ALA A 416 0.33 -18.40 -16.47
CA ALA A 416 0.88 -17.78 -17.65
C ALA A 416 2.41 -17.93 -17.69
N ALA A 417 3.08 -17.93 -16.54
CA ALA A 417 4.50 -18.28 -16.44
C ALA A 417 4.78 -19.72 -16.92
N SER A 418 3.95 -20.69 -16.54
CA SER A 418 4.08 -22.09 -16.98
C SER A 418 3.87 -22.26 -18.50
N LEU A 419 3.03 -21.42 -19.11
CA LEU A 419 2.82 -21.37 -20.56
C LEU A 419 3.87 -20.53 -21.30
N GLY A 420 4.79 -19.87 -20.59
CA GLY A 420 5.82 -19.01 -21.19
C GLY A 420 5.28 -17.67 -21.71
N TRP A 421 4.14 -17.21 -21.19
CA TRP A 421 3.60 -15.88 -21.50
C TRP A 421 4.45 -14.82 -20.79
N PRO A 422 4.60 -13.61 -21.37
CA PRO A 422 5.32 -12.53 -20.70
C PRO A 422 4.59 -12.18 -19.40
N MET A 423 5.29 -12.21 -18.26
CA MET A 423 4.68 -11.98 -16.93
C MET A 423 5.17 -10.72 -16.22
N LYS A 424 6.11 -9.98 -16.83
CA LYS A 424 6.96 -9.02 -16.10
C LYS A 424 6.20 -7.86 -15.46
N ASP A 425 4.98 -7.57 -15.89
CA ASP A 425 4.25 -6.37 -15.47
C ASP A 425 2.77 -6.60 -15.13
N PHE A 426 2.30 -7.84 -14.96
CA PHE A 426 0.91 -8.09 -14.58
C PHE A 426 0.66 -7.89 -13.08
N VAL A 427 -0.61 -7.64 -12.71
CA VAL A 427 -1.00 -7.50 -11.30
C VAL A 427 -0.67 -8.76 -10.52
N LYS A 428 0.04 -8.61 -9.41
CA LYS A 428 0.26 -9.69 -8.44
C LYS A 428 -1.10 -10.20 -7.96
N GLY A 429 -1.42 -11.45 -8.27
CA GLY A 429 -2.70 -12.11 -7.96
C GLY A 429 -3.59 -12.35 -9.18
N PHE A 430 -3.40 -11.66 -10.31
CA PHE A 430 -4.13 -11.94 -11.55
C PHE A 430 -3.23 -12.70 -12.55
N ASP A 431 -3.60 -13.94 -12.86
CA ASP A 431 -2.94 -14.73 -13.89
C ASP A 431 -3.82 -14.82 -15.15
N PRO A 432 -3.41 -14.26 -16.29
CA PRO A 432 -4.23 -14.26 -17.49
C PRO A 432 -4.43 -15.66 -18.09
N ALA A 433 -3.52 -16.62 -17.87
CA ALA A 433 -3.72 -17.99 -18.35
C ALA A 433 -4.68 -18.78 -17.44
N ALA A 434 -4.63 -18.56 -16.13
CA ALA A 434 -5.60 -19.17 -15.22
C ALA A 434 -7.01 -18.65 -15.50
N PHE A 435 -7.16 -17.34 -15.74
CA PHE A 435 -8.42 -16.74 -16.16
C PHE A 435 -8.93 -17.35 -17.48
N GLU A 436 -8.06 -17.46 -18.49
CA GLU A 436 -8.35 -18.17 -19.74
C GLU A 436 -8.82 -19.62 -19.48
N GLY A 437 -8.15 -20.34 -18.58
CA GLY A 437 -8.50 -21.70 -18.20
C GLY A 437 -9.92 -21.85 -17.64
N LEU A 438 -10.40 -20.89 -16.84
CA LEU A 438 -11.77 -20.91 -16.32
C LEU A 438 -12.80 -20.82 -17.46
N LEU A 439 -12.53 -19.95 -18.43
CA LEU A 439 -13.43 -19.74 -19.55
C LEU A 439 -13.43 -20.94 -20.50
N GLN A 440 -12.27 -21.57 -20.72
CA GLN A 440 -12.16 -22.86 -21.42
C GLN A 440 -12.92 -23.98 -20.69
N LEU A 441 -12.91 -24.01 -19.36
CA LEU A 441 -13.69 -24.98 -18.56
C LEU A 441 -15.20 -24.75 -18.72
N ALA A 442 -15.64 -23.49 -18.77
CA ALA A 442 -17.04 -23.13 -19.00
C ALA A 442 -17.52 -23.61 -20.37
N GLU A 443 -16.73 -23.34 -21.41
CA GLU A 443 -16.99 -23.81 -22.78
C GLU A 443 -17.09 -25.35 -22.83
N LEU A 444 -16.12 -26.04 -22.22
CA LEU A 444 -16.13 -27.50 -22.16
C LEU A 444 -17.35 -28.05 -21.39
N TRP A 445 -17.71 -27.42 -20.28
CA TRP A 445 -18.88 -27.81 -19.49
C TRP A 445 -20.19 -27.61 -20.26
N THR A 446 -20.36 -26.46 -20.92
CA THR A 446 -21.58 -26.17 -21.70
C THR A 446 -21.73 -27.14 -22.87
N HIS A 447 -20.65 -27.48 -23.57
CA HIS A 447 -20.68 -28.54 -24.57
C HIS A 447 -21.15 -29.87 -23.98
N GLN A 448 -20.63 -30.26 -22.81
CA GLN A 448 -20.91 -31.56 -22.20
C GLN A 448 -22.30 -31.66 -21.54
N LYS A 449 -22.79 -30.59 -20.91
CA LYS A 449 -23.99 -30.59 -20.05
C LYS A 449 -25.14 -29.73 -20.56
N ALA A 450 -24.88 -28.74 -21.40
CA ALA A 450 -25.89 -27.94 -22.09
C ALA A 450 -26.11 -28.39 -23.55
N GLY A 451 -25.26 -29.28 -24.08
CA GLY A 451 -25.42 -29.91 -25.40
C GLY A 451 -25.00 -29.03 -26.59
N ALA A 452 -24.47 -27.84 -26.32
CA ALA A 452 -23.92 -26.93 -27.32
C ALA A 452 -22.86 -26.03 -26.66
N MET A 453 -21.88 -25.61 -27.46
CA MET A 453 -20.93 -24.58 -27.05
C MET A 453 -21.67 -23.26 -26.84
N GLN A 454 -21.43 -22.63 -25.69
CA GLN A 454 -21.91 -21.29 -25.38
C GLN A 454 -20.74 -20.31 -25.39
N ARG A 455 -20.99 -19.03 -25.60
CA ARG A 455 -19.96 -17.98 -25.66
C ARG A 455 -20.09 -17.01 -24.50
N LEU A 456 -18.95 -16.50 -24.03
CA LEU A 456 -18.92 -15.48 -22.99
C LEU A 456 -19.70 -14.24 -23.46
N ALA A 457 -20.73 -13.87 -22.71
CA ALA A 457 -21.56 -12.68 -22.97
C ALA A 457 -21.32 -11.57 -21.93
N GLY A 458 -20.87 -11.91 -20.73
CA GLY A 458 -20.56 -10.94 -19.70
C GLY A 458 -20.06 -11.55 -18.40
N MET A 459 -19.58 -10.71 -17.50
CA MET A 459 -19.12 -11.12 -16.17
C MET A 459 -19.50 -10.07 -15.14
N GLY A 460 -20.37 -10.42 -14.18
CA GLY A 460 -20.80 -9.49 -13.15
C GLY A 460 -19.65 -8.97 -12.29
N GLN A 461 -18.87 -9.87 -11.70
CA GLN A 461 -17.80 -9.49 -10.77
C GLN A 461 -16.59 -10.41 -10.90
N MET A 462 -15.38 -9.86 -10.81
CA MET A 462 -14.16 -10.59 -10.54
C MET A 462 -13.51 -10.05 -9.27
N VAL A 463 -13.01 -10.93 -8.42
CA VAL A 463 -12.28 -10.62 -7.20
C VAL A 463 -10.88 -11.19 -7.36
N VAL A 464 -9.86 -10.40 -7.12
CA VAL A 464 -8.46 -10.83 -7.12
C VAL A 464 -7.94 -10.69 -5.70
N HIS A 465 -7.43 -11.81 -5.17
CA HIS A 465 -6.84 -11.92 -3.85
C HIS A 465 -5.34 -11.67 -3.93
N SER A 466 -4.78 -10.95 -2.98
CA SER A 466 -3.34 -10.64 -3.01
C SER A 466 -2.51 -11.86 -2.61
N LEU A 467 -1.64 -12.28 -3.53
CA LEU A 467 -0.59 -13.25 -3.27
C LEU A 467 0.78 -12.63 -3.52
N GLU A 468 1.77 -13.01 -2.71
CA GLU A 468 3.17 -12.61 -2.92
C GLU A 468 3.71 -13.07 -4.27
N THR A 469 3.31 -14.28 -4.68
CA THR A 469 3.70 -14.97 -5.91
C THR A 469 2.55 -15.83 -6.42
N ILE A 470 2.31 -15.79 -7.73
CA ILE A 470 1.37 -16.71 -8.40
C ILE A 470 2.10 -18.04 -8.65
N PRO A 471 1.58 -19.19 -8.16
CA PRO A 471 2.21 -20.48 -8.39
C PRO A 471 2.10 -20.92 -9.85
N GLU A 472 2.93 -21.87 -10.28
CA GLU A 472 2.88 -22.41 -11.65
C GLU A 472 1.59 -23.20 -11.96
N ARG A 473 0.91 -23.66 -10.91
CA ARG A 473 -0.29 -24.48 -10.96
C ARG A 473 -1.29 -23.99 -9.92
N MET A 474 -2.56 -23.98 -10.30
CA MET A 474 -3.65 -23.51 -9.44
C MET A 474 -4.85 -24.44 -9.54
N ARG A 475 -5.52 -24.70 -8.42
CA ARG A 475 -6.79 -25.41 -8.40
C ARG A 475 -7.90 -24.45 -8.79
N SER A 476 -8.82 -24.92 -9.62
CA SER A 476 -10.03 -24.20 -9.97
C SER A 476 -11.25 -25.05 -9.67
N ALA A 477 -12.32 -24.38 -9.26
CA ALA A 477 -13.62 -24.99 -9.08
C ALA A 477 -14.69 -24.01 -9.54
N PHE A 478 -15.80 -24.53 -10.06
CA PHE A 478 -16.88 -23.70 -10.54
C PHE A 478 -18.24 -24.29 -10.22
N ARG A 479 -19.22 -23.40 -10.11
CA ARG A 479 -20.64 -23.71 -10.07
C ARG A 479 -21.29 -23.22 -11.36
N ALA A 480 -22.12 -24.05 -11.97
CA ALA A 480 -22.89 -23.73 -13.16
C ALA A 480 -24.39 -23.68 -12.84
N ARG A 481 -25.10 -22.68 -13.37
CA ARG A 481 -26.55 -22.51 -13.23
C ARG A 481 -27.15 -22.21 -14.60
N LYS A 482 -28.00 -23.09 -15.11
CA LYS A 482 -28.72 -22.87 -16.38
C LYS A 482 -29.71 -21.71 -16.23
N THR A 483 -29.76 -20.83 -17.23
CA THR A 483 -30.67 -19.68 -17.30
C THR A 483 -31.46 -19.71 -18.61
N GLU A 484 -32.40 -18.78 -18.79
CA GLU A 484 -33.16 -18.66 -20.04
C GLU A 484 -32.28 -18.27 -21.25
N ARG A 485 -31.18 -17.55 -21.02
CA ARG A 485 -30.26 -17.08 -22.08
C ARG A 485 -29.06 -17.99 -22.31
N GLY A 486 -28.76 -18.88 -21.36
CA GLY A 486 -27.64 -19.80 -21.44
C GLY A 486 -27.25 -20.36 -20.08
N THR A 487 -26.03 -20.08 -19.62
CA THR A 487 -25.49 -20.59 -18.35
C THR A 487 -24.74 -19.49 -17.60
N LEU A 488 -25.04 -19.34 -16.31
CA LEU A 488 -24.26 -18.53 -15.38
C LEU A 488 -23.24 -19.40 -14.66
N PHE A 489 -22.03 -18.89 -14.53
CA PHE A 489 -20.96 -19.53 -13.78
C PHE A 489 -20.45 -18.64 -12.65
N ASP A 490 -20.14 -19.29 -11.53
CA ASP A 490 -19.33 -18.72 -10.47
C ASP A 490 -18.06 -19.58 -10.35
N PHE A 491 -16.88 -18.97 -10.38
CA PHE A 491 -15.58 -19.64 -10.34
C PHE A 491 -14.78 -19.22 -9.12
N ILE A 492 -13.94 -20.15 -8.64
CA ILE A 492 -12.82 -19.84 -7.76
C ILE A 492 -11.52 -20.38 -8.36
N ILE A 493 -10.42 -19.68 -8.10
CA ILE A 493 -9.05 -20.14 -8.29
C ILE A 493 -8.38 -20.08 -6.92
N ALA A 494 -7.66 -21.15 -6.56
CA ALA A 494 -6.89 -21.25 -5.34
C ALA A 494 -5.51 -21.84 -5.61
N THR A 495 -4.56 -21.62 -4.69
CA THR A 495 -3.31 -22.37 -4.63
C THR A 495 -3.59 -23.85 -4.37
N GLU A 496 -2.59 -24.72 -4.55
CA GLU A 496 -2.78 -26.14 -4.22
C GLU A 496 -2.99 -26.36 -2.72
N GLU A 497 -2.51 -25.43 -1.88
CA GLU A 497 -2.69 -25.36 -0.43
C GLU A 497 -4.08 -24.84 0.00
N GLY A 498 -4.83 -24.24 -0.92
CA GLY A 498 -6.20 -23.78 -0.69
C GLY A 498 -6.37 -22.27 -0.44
N ASP A 499 -5.31 -21.48 -0.59
CA ASP A 499 -5.39 -20.02 -0.50
C ASP A 499 -6.07 -19.46 -1.76
N LEU A 500 -7.05 -18.58 -1.60
CA LEU A 500 -7.75 -18.00 -2.75
C LEU A 500 -6.83 -17.09 -3.55
N VAL A 501 -6.91 -17.21 -4.88
CA VAL A 501 -6.19 -16.40 -5.87
C VAL A 501 -7.17 -15.43 -6.53
N ALA A 502 -8.31 -15.93 -7.00
CA ALA A 502 -9.32 -15.13 -7.66
C ALA A 502 -10.70 -15.78 -7.59
N GLU A 503 -11.74 -14.96 -7.75
CA GLU A 503 -13.13 -15.39 -7.87
C GLU A 503 -13.76 -14.68 -9.06
N LEU A 504 -14.60 -15.38 -9.82
CA LEU A 504 -15.45 -14.76 -10.83
C LEU A 504 -16.90 -15.10 -10.49
N ARG A 505 -17.80 -14.13 -10.61
CA ARG A 505 -19.20 -14.28 -10.25
C ARG A 505 -20.08 -13.79 -11.38
N GLU A 506 -21.21 -14.49 -11.54
CA GLU A 506 -22.22 -14.18 -12.54
C GLU A 506 -21.61 -14.07 -13.95
N VAL A 507 -20.73 -15.01 -14.29
CA VAL A 507 -20.14 -15.11 -15.63
C VAL A 507 -21.17 -15.73 -16.56
N GLN A 508 -21.74 -14.93 -17.45
CA GLN A 508 -22.79 -15.32 -18.37
C GLN A 508 -22.19 -15.87 -19.65
N PHE A 509 -22.58 -17.09 -19.99
CA PHE A 509 -22.35 -17.71 -21.29
C PHE A 509 -23.69 -17.87 -22.01
N ASP A 510 -23.82 -17.29 -23.20
CA ASP A 510 -25.07 -17.30 -23.96
C ASP A 510 -25.14 -18.46 -24.95
N ALA A 511 -26.35 -19.00 -25.11
CA ALA A 511 -26.63 -20.05 -26.08
C ALA A 511 -26.47 -19.55 -27.53
N PRO A 512 -26.15 -20.43 -28.49
CA PRO A 512 -26.06 -20.04 -29.90
C PRO A 512 -27.35 -19.35 -30.39
N GLY A 513 -27.23 -18.10 -30.83
CA GLY A 513 -28.35 -17.31 -31.39
C GLY A 513 -29.22 -16.56 -30.37
N ALA A 514 -28.77 -16.46 -29.10
CA ALA A 514 -29.41 -15.67 -28.05
C ALA A 514 -29.16 -14.15 -28.18
#